data_AF-A0A6J4VMR7-F1
#
_entry.id   AF-A0A6J4VMR7-F1
#
_cell.length_a   1.000
_cell.length_b   1.000
_cell.length_c   1.000
_cell.angle_alpha   90.00
_cell.angle_beta   90.00
_cell.angle_gamma   90.00
#
_symmetry.space_group_name_H-M   'P 1'
#
loop_
_entity.id
_entity.type
_entity.pdbx_description
1 polymer ?
#
loop_
_entity_poly.entity_id
_entity_poly.type
_entity_poly.pdbx_seq_one_letter_code
_entity_poly.pdbx_strand_id
1 'polypeptide(L)' 'MRNPATVHNPLLKLPVSQKLKDLPSEAKECLRNLLVELSSDARARAEHAWCNGKAPMAAYWKAVSVYAKHTARICR' A
#
# COMPACT_ATOMS: atom_id res chain seq x y z
N MET A 1 14.34 -2.23 8.48
CA MET A 1 13.45 -3.42 8.48
C MET A 1 13.13 -3.88 7.05
N ARG A 2 13.72 -4.98 6.60
CA ARG A 2 13.21 -5.72 5.42
C ARG A 2 11.98 -6.50 5.87
N ASN A 3 10.86 -6.34 5.17
CA ASN A 3 9.65 -7.14 5.43
C ASN A 3 9.98 -8.59 5.03
N PRO A 4 9.69 -9.60 5.87
CA PRO A 4 10.03 -10.99 5.54
C PRO A 4 9.37 -11.43 4.23
N ALA A 5 10.03 -12.33 3.50
CA ALA A 5 9.66 -12.79 2.16
C ALA A 5 8.27 -13.47 2.08
N THR A 6 7.63 -13.73 3.22
CA THR A 6 6.36 -14.44 3.36
C THR A 6 5.19 -13.57 3.84
N VAL A 7 5.27 -12.24 3.73
CA VAL A 7 4.11 -11.37 4.01
C VAL A 7 3.06 -11.53 2.90
N HIS A 8 2.09 -12.41 3.16
CA HIS A 8 0.89 -12.57 2.35
C HIS A 8 0.05 -11.30 2.44
N ASN A 9 -0.50 -10.86 1.31
CA ASN A 9 -1.37 -9.69 1.26
C ASN A 9 -2.64 -9.95 2.07
N PRO A 10 -2.83 -9.32 3.25
CA PRO A 10 -3.97 -9.62 4.13
C PRO A 10 -5.30 -9.19 3.51
N LEU A 11 -5.26 -8.21 2.60
CA LEU A 11 -6.46 -7.69 1.95
C LEU A 11 -7.12 -8.71 1.03
N LEU A 12 -6.38 -9.71 0.51
CA LEU A 12 -6.93 -10.77 -0.34
C LEU A 12 -7.97 -11.64 0.36
N LYS A 13 -7.97 -11.67 1.70
CA LYS A 13 -8.93 -12.44 2.50
C LYS A 13 -10.21 -11.64 2.82
N LEU A 14 -10.25 -10.35 2.48
CA LEU A 14 -11.40 -9.50 2.78
C LEU A 14 -12.44 -9.59 1.66
N PRO A 15 -13.75 -9.58 1.96
CA PRO A 15 -14.81 -9.59 0.95
C PRO A 15 -14.71 -8.43 -0.04
N VAL A 16 -14.26 -7.26 0.41
CA VAL A 16 -14.07 -6.07 -0.44
C VAL A 16 -13.02 -6.28 -1.55
N SER A 17 -12.10 -7.24 -1.39
CA SER A 17 -11.11 -7.53 -2.42
C SER A 17 -11.73 -8.06 -3.71
N GLN A 18 -12.89 -8.71 -3.64
CA GLN A 18 -13.61 -9.17 -4.83
C GLN A 18 -14.11 -7.98 -5.65
N LYS A 19 -14.69 -6.97 -4.99
CA LYS A 19 -15.15 -5.73 -5.66
C LYS A 19 -14.03 -5.03 -6.44
N LEU A 20 -12.82 -5.04 -5.91
CA LEU A 20 -11.64 -4.47 -6.60
C LEU A 20 -11.21 -5.31 -7.81
N LYS A 21 -11.34 -6.64 -7.75
CA LYS A 21 -11.02 -7.54 -8.88
C LYS A 21 -12.04 -7.39 -10.02
N ASP A 22 -13.29 -7.16 -9.66
CA ASP A 22 -14.43 -7.03 -10.59
C ASP A 22 -14.49 -5.67 -11.30
N LEU A 23 -13.65 -4.71 -10.90
CA LEU A 23 -13.54 -3.43 -11.60
C LEU A 23 -13.13 -3.63 -13.08
N PRO A 24 -13.60 -2.76 -14.00
CA PRO A 24 -13.10 -2.72 -15.38
C PRO A 24 -11.57 -2.61 -15.43
N SER A 25 -10.95 -3.17 -16.47
CA SER A 25 -9.48 -3.17 -16.62
C SER A 25 -8.88 -1.77 -16.54
N GLU A 26 -9.47 -0.81 -17.25
CA GLU A 26 -9.03 0.60 -17.25
C GLU A 26 -9.09 1.23 -15.84
N ALA A 27 -10.18 0.95 -15.09
CA ALA A 27 -10.32 1.43 -13.73
C ALA A 27 -9.29 0.78 -12.79
N LYS A 28 -8.98 -0.51 -12.98
CA LYS A 28 -7.93 -1.21 -12.22
C LYS A 28 -6.55 -0.62 -12.50
N GLU A 29 -6.22 -0.35 -13.76
CA GLU A 29 -4.95 0.25 -14.15
C GLU A 29 -4.78 1.66 -13.58
N CYS A 30 -5.80 2.52 -13.74
CA CYS A 30 -5.80 3.86 -13.17
C CYS A 30 -5.61 3.84 -11.65
N LEU A 31 -6.43 3.05 -10.94
CA LEU A 31 -6.35 2.92 -9.49
C LEU A 31 -5.00 2.32 -9.05
N ARG A 32 -4.48 1.32 -9.76
CA ARG A 32 -3.17 0.72 -9.48
C ARG A 32 -2.07 1.75 -9.58
N ASN A 33 -2.05 2.59 -10.61
CA ASN A 33 -1.02 3.61 -10.80
C ASN A 33 -1.03 4.62 -9.64
N LEU A 34 -2.21 5.14 -9.28
CA LEU A 34 -2.38 6.04 -8.14
C LEU A 34 -1.91 5.41 -6.81
N LEU A 35 -2.25 4.13 -6.57
CA LEU A 35 -1.86 3.42 -5.35
C LEU A 35 -0.36 3.14 -5.28
N VAL A 36 0.30 2.91 -6.42
CA VAL A 36 1.76 2.73 -6.49
C VAL A 36 2.47 4.05 -6.16
N GLU A 37 2.00 5.17 -6.73
CA GLU A 37 2.52 6.50 -6.43
C GLU A 37 2.34 6.86 -4.95
N LEU A 38 1.12 6.69 -4.42
CA LEU A 38 0.82 6.89 -3.00
C LEU A 38 1.73 6.02 -2.09
N SER A 39 1.96 4.77 -2.48
CA SER A 39 2.85 3.87 -1.74
C SER A 39 4.29 4.40 -1.69
N SER A 40 4.76 5.02 -2.77
CA SER A 40 6.10 5.60 -2.86
C SER A 40 6.22 6.83 -1.97
N ASP A 41 5.28 7.76 -2.10
CA ASP A 41 5.24 9.01 -1.32
C ASP A 41 5.13 8.74 0.18
N ALA A 42 4.23 7.84 0.57
CA ALA A 42 4.08 7.43 1.96
C ALA A 42 5.37 6.81 2.51
N ARG A 43 6.13 6.06 1.69
CA ARG A 43 7.42 5.52 2.12
C ARG A 43 8.44 6.62 2.38
N ALA A 44 8.54 7.61 1.49
CA ALA A 44 9.44 8.75 1.66
C ALA A 44 9.09 9.56 2.93
N ARG A 45 7.80 9.78 3.17
CA ARG A 45 7.30 10.45 4.39
C ARG A 45 7.60 9.66 5.66
N ALA A 46 7.49 8.34 5.62
CA ALA A 46 7.85 7.46 6.74
C ALA A 46 9.34 7.58 7.08
N GLU A 47 10.21 7.57 6.06
CA GLU A 47 11.65 7.72 6.25
C GLU A 47 12.00 9.10 6.83
N HIS A 48 11.42 10.15 6.28
CA HIS A 48 11.60 11.50 6.80
C HIS A 48 11.15 11.61 8.26
N ALA A 49 9.98 11.05 8.61
CA ALA A 49 9.49 11.04 9.98
C ALA A 49 10.43 10.26 10.93
N TRP A 50 11.03 9.16 10.46
CA TRP A 50 12.03 8.42 11.22
C TRP A 50 13.27 9.24 11.51
N CYS A 51 13.85 9.88 10.49
CA CYS A 51 15.04 10.72 10.64
C CYS A 51 14.82 11.89 11.61
N ASN A 52 13.57 12.36 11.74
CA ASN A 52 13.20 13.47 12.63
C ASN A 52 12.69 13.00 14.01
N GLY A 53 12.87 11.73 14.39
CA GLY A 53 12.44 11.21 15.70
C GLY A 53 10.92 11.12 15.89
N LYS A 54 10.13 11.21 14.82
CA LYS A 54 8.65 11.18 14.87
C LYS A 54 8.14 9.74 14.69
N ALA A 55 8.43 8.90 15.68
CA ALA A 55 8.17 7.46 15.60
C ALA A 55 6.73 7.06 15.25
N PRO A 56 5.68 7.63 15.88
CA PRO A 56 4.30 7.28 15.55
C PRO A 56 3.93 7.67 14.11
N MET A 57 4.42 8.83 13.65
CA MET A 57 4.18 9.31 12.30
C MET A 57 4.89 8.45 11.25
N ALA A 58 6.10 7.99 11.55
CA ALA A 58 6.83 7.07 10.71
C ALA A 58 6.10 5.73 10.56
N ALA A 59 5.59 5.18 11.66
CA ALA A 59 4.78 3.96 11.65
C ALA A 59 3.46 4.14 10.85
N TYR A 60 2.77 5.26 11.04
CA TYR A 60 1.56 5.62 10.28
C TYR A 60 1.83 5.62 8.77
N TRP A 61 2.80 6.42 8.32
CA TRP A 61 3.14 6.50 6.90
C TRP A 61 3.64 5.17 6.35
N LYS A 62 4.32 4.37 7.17
CA LYS A 62 4.74 3.03 6.79
C LYS A 62 3.54 2.11 6.55
N ALA A 63 2.52 2.15 7.41
CA ALA A 63 1.30 1.40 7.24
C ALA A 63 0.56 1.81 5.96
N VAL A 64 0.41 3.11 5.72
CA VAL A 64 -0.19 3.66 4.48
C VAL A 64 0.52 3.10 3.25
N SER A 65 1.86 3.16 3.22
CA SER A 65 2.67 2.62 2.11
C SER A 65 2.41 1.12 1.86
N VAL A 66 2.35 0.32 2.93
CA VAL A 66 2.12 -1.12 2.83
C VAL A 66 0.71 -1.43 2.32
N TYR A 67 -0.33 -0.81 2.87
CA TYR A 67 -1.70 -1.07 2.46
C TYR A 67 -1.99 -0.55 1.04
N ALA A 68 -1.46 0.61 0.65
CA ALA A 68 -1.56 1.09 -0.72
C ALA A 68 -0.97 0.08 -1.72
N LYS A 69 0.24 -0.43 -1.44
CA LYS A 69 0.89 -1.47 -2.26
C LYS A 69 0.10 -2.78 -2.29
N HIS A 70 -0.49 -3.17 -1.16
CA HIS A 70 -1.34 -4.36 -1.10
C HIS A 70 -2.60 -4.20 -1.95
N THR A 71 -3.27 -3.05 -1.89
CA THR A 71 -4.43 -2.76 -2.73
C THR A 71 -4.05 -2.71 -4.21
N ALA A 72 -2.90 -2.09 -4.55
CA ALA A 72 -2.40 -2.04 -5.92
C ALA A 72 -2.19 -3.44 -6.52
N ARG A 73 -1.74 -4.40 -5.71
CA ARG A 73 -1.57 -5.81 -6.12
C ARG A 73 -2.89 -6.54 -6.37
N ILE A 74 -4.00 -6.07 -5.80
CA ILE A 74 -5.33 -6.62 -6.09
C ILE A 74 -5.82 -6.10 -7.44
N CYS A 75 -5.49 -4.86 -7.78
CA CYS A 75 -5.86 -4.18 -9.03
C CYS A 75 -4.92 -4.52 -10.21
N ARG A 76 -4.24 -5.67 -10.17
CA ARG A 76 -3.31 -6.09 -11.22
C ARG A 76 -3.99 -6.92 -12.31
#